data_AF-A0AAN0YPA0-F1
#
_entry.id   AF-A0AAN0YPA0-F1
#
_cell.length_a   1.000
_cell.length_b   1.000
_cell.length_c   1.000
_cell.angle_alpha   90.00
_cell.angle_beta   90.00
_cell.angle_gamma   90.00
#
_symmetry.space_group_name_H-M   'P 1'
#
loop_
_entity.id
_entity.type
_entity.pdbx_description
1 polymer ?
#
loop_
_entity_poly.entity_id
_entity_poly.type
_entity_poly.pdbx_seq_one_letter_code
_entity_poly.pdbx_strand_id
1 'polypeptide(L)'
;MTEIKVHLKEVEASLDELKRKIGELNTNHSHPSFPVSSLDFITKIKAMEDLYYQIVADYKNTLLNIESDVRRHIENLAETDRNIAKKMTI
;
A
#
# COMPACT_ATOMS: atom_id res chain seq x y z
N MET A 1 -0.98 27.30 -18.86
CA MET A 1 -0.82 26.36 -17.73
C MET A 1 -1.97 25.37 -17.82
N THR A 2 -1.68 24.08 -17.99
CA THR A 2 -2.71 23.04 -17.99
C THR A 2 -3.22 22.92 -16.55
N GLU A 3 -4.45 23.38 -16.31
CA GLU A 3 -5.08 23.29 -15.00
C GLU A 3 -5.36 21.79 -14.73
N ILE A 4 -4.66 21.23 -13.75
CA ILE A 4 -4.85 19.82 -13.37
C ILE A 4 -6.13 19.75 -12.54
N LYS A 5 -7.25 19.44 -13.19
CA LYS A 5 -8.53 19.27 -12.52
C LYS A 5 -8.62 17.87 -11.93
N VAL A 6 -8.32 17.73 -10.65
CA VAL A 6 -8.39 16.43 -9.95
C VAL A 6 -9.84 16.11 -9.58
N HIS A 7 -10.35 14.97 -10.06
CA HIS A 7 -11.66 14.45 -9.70
C HIS A 7 -11.56 13.70 -8.36
N LEU A 8 -11.60 14.43 -7.24
CA LEU A 8 -11.38 13.90 -5.89
C LEU A 8 -12.13 12.59 -5.60
N LYS A 9 -13.40 12.50 -5.99
CA LYS A 9 -14.24 11.30 -5.79
C LYS A 9 -13.70 10.06 -6.51
N GLU A 10 -13.18 10.23 -7.72
CA GLU A 10 -12.64 9.11 -8.51
C GLU A 10 -11.32 8.62 -7.92
N VAL A 11 -10.52 9.54 -7.38
CA VAL A 11 -9.26 9.18 -6.75
C VAL A 11 -9.49 8.52 -5.38
N GLU A 12 -10.39 9.04 -4.56
CA GLU A 12 -10.80 8.40 -3.30
C GLU A 12 -11.32 6.97 -3.54
N ALA A 13 -12.22 6.79 -4.52
CA ALA A 13 -12.72 5.47 -4.87
C ALA A 13 -11.61 4.50 -5.31
N SER A 14 -10.63 4.99 -6.07
CA SER A 14 -9.48 4.19 -6.51
C SER A 14 -8.54 3.81 -5.35
N LEU A 15 -8.32 4.73 -4.39
CA LEU A 15 -7.52 4.48 -3.19
C LEU A 15 -8.22 3.49 -2.25
N ASP A 16 -9.54 3.59 -2.10
CA ASP A 16 -10.32 2.66 -1.29
C ASP A 16 -10.32 1.25 -1.90
N GLU A 17 -10.41 1.13 -3.23
CA GLU A 17 -10.27 -0.15 -3.91
C GLU A 17 -8.86 -0.75 -3.74
N LEU A 18 -7.82 0.09 -3.85
CA LEU A 18 -6.43 -0.31 -3.62
C LEU A 18 -6.24 -0.82 -2.18
N LYS A 19 -6.73 -0.07 -1.18
CA LYS A 19 -6.68 -0.46 0.23
C LYS A 19 -7.39 -1.78 0.49
N ARG A 20 -8.54 -2.01 -0.14
CA ARG A 20 -9.26 -3.29 -0.05
C ARG A 20 -8.41 -4.46 -0.60
N LYS A 21 -7.84 -4.31 -1.80
CA LYS A 21 -6.97 -5.33 -2.41
C LYS A 21 -5.71 -5.60 -1.58
N ILE A 22 -5.15 -4.57 -0.95
CA ILE A 22 -4.05 -4.72 0.00
C ILE A 22 -4.48 -5.50 1.25
N GLY A 23 -5.69 -5.27 1.74
CA GLY A 23 -6.27 -6.03 2.87
C GLY A 23 -6.42 -7.51 2.57
N GLU A 24 -6.81 -7.85 1.34
CA GLU A 24 -7.00 -9.22 0.85
C GLU A 24 -5.70 -10.01 0.66
N LEU A 25 -4.54 -9.33 0.58
CA LEU A 25 -3.23 -9.99 0.55
C LEU A 25 -2.99 -10.75 1.87
N ASN A 26 -3.10 -12.08 1.77
CA ASN A 26 -2.81 -13.01 2.85
C ASN A 26 -1.30 -13.13 3.05
N THR A 27 -0.81 -12.53 4.13
CA THR A 27 0.59 -12.57 4.55
C THR A 27 0.82 -13.58 5.67
N ASN A 28 -0.18 -14.41 6.00
CA ASN A 28 -0.06 -15.34 7.11
C ASN A 28 0.89 -16.49 6.73
N HIS A 29 1.91 -16.64 7.56
CA HIS A 29 2.90 -17.70 7.44
C HIS A 29 2.31 -19.02 7.96
N SER A 30 2.03 -19.96 7.04
CA SER A 30 1.80 -21.35 7.44
C SER A 30 3.11 -21.90 7.99
N HIS A 31 3.15 -22.46 9.20
CA HIS A 31 4.37 -23.05 9.77
C HIS A 31 4.36 -24.57 9.58
N PRO A 32 4.80 -25.10 8.43
CA PRO A 32 4.84 -26.54 8.23
C PRO A 32 5.90 -27.20 9.12
N SER A 33 5.49 -28.23 9.85
CA SER A 33 6.37 -29.10 10.65
C SER A 33 6.85 -30.26 9.78
N PHE A 34 8.13 -30.29 9.44
CA PHE A 34 8.71 -31.38 8.63
C PHE A 34 9.43 -32.42 9.50
N PRO A 35 9.16 -33.73 9.32
CA PRO A 35 9.90 -34.78 10.01
C PRO A 35 11.36 -34.83 9.53
N VAL A 36 12.25 -35.01 10.48
CA VAL A 36 13.70 -34.80 10.38
C VAL A 36 14.34 -35.77 9.38
N SER A 37 14.60 -35.33 8.14
CA SER A 37 15.66 -35.92 7.31
C SER A 37 16.04 -34.98 6.17
N SER A 38 17.34 -34.62 6.08
CA SER A 38 17.94 -33.57 5.21
C SER A 38 17.92 -32.14 5.78
N LEU A 39 18.57 -31.96 6.95
CA LEU A 39 18.63 -30.70 7.71
C LEU A 39 18.97 -29.48 6.84
N ASP A 40 19.97 -29.55 5.95
CA ASP A 40 20.42 -28.39 5.14
C ASP A 40 19.41 -27.98 4.05
N PHE A 41 18.78 -28.95 3.37
CA PHE A 41 17.81 -28.65 2.32
C PHE A 41 16.51 -28.07 2.90
N ILE A 42 16.00 -28.67 3.99
CA ILE A 42 14.80 -28.17 4.66
C ILE A 42 15.06 -26.79 5.30
N THR A 43 16.24 -26.56 5.88
CA THR A 43 16.61 -25.24 6.41
C THR A 43 16.66 -24.18 5.32
N LYS A 44 17.20 -24.50 4.13
CA LYS A 44 17.21 -23.57 2.99
C LYS A 44 15.80 -23.26 2.48
N ILE A 45 14.91 -24.26 2.41
CA ILE A 45 13.50 -24.05 2.05
C ILE A 45 12.82 -23.13 3.07
N LYS A 46 13.00 -23.40 4.36
CA LYS A 46 12.43 -22.56 5.42
C LYS A 46 12.93 -21.12 5.34
N ALA A 47 14.24 -20.92 5.13
CA ALA A 47 14.81 -19.59 4.96
C ALA A 47 14.27 -18.85 3.72
N MET A 48 14.02 -19.57 2.63
CA MET A 48 13.37 -19.00 1.44
C MET A 48 11.90 -18.64 1.70
N GLU A 49 11.18 -19.47 2.47
CA GLU A 49 9.80 -19.22 2.87
C GLU A 49 9.70 -18.00 3.79
N ASP A 50 10.53 -17.93 4.82
CA ASP A 50 10.63 -16.78 5.73
C ASP A 50 10.92 -15.48 4.97
N LEU A 51 11.90 -15.52 4.04
CA LEU A 51 12.25 -14.38 3.20
C LEU A 51 11.09 -13.97 2.27
N TYR A 52 10.40 -14.95 1.67
CA TYR A 52 9.25 -14.68 0.82
C TYR A 52 8.15 -13.95 1.60
N TYR A 53 7.78 -14.45 2.78
CA TYR A 53 6.77 -13.81 3.62
C TYR A 53 7.19 -12.42 4.10
N GLN A 54 8.48 -12.23 4.40
CA GLN A 54 9.02 -10.91 4.72
C GLN A 54 8.87 -9.93 3.55
N ILE A 55 9.26 -10.33 2.33
CA ILE A 55 9.14 -9.48 1.13
C ILE A 55 7.68 -9.11 0.87
N VAL A 56 6.74 -10.06 1.01
CA VAL A 56 5.31 -9.79 0.81
C VAL A 56 4.78 -8.82 1.86
N ALA A 57 5.23 -8.94 3.12
CA ALA A 57 4.87 -8.00 4.19
C ALA A 57 5.43 -6.59 3.93
N ASP A 58 6.69 -6.47 3.54
CA ASP A 58 7.34 -5.19 3.21
C ASP A 58 6.69 -4.52 2.00
N TYR A 59 6.32 -5.30 0.98
CA TYR A 59 5.58 -4.82 -0.17
C TYR A 59 4.20 -4.29 0.23
N LYS A 60 3.46 -5.03 1.07
CA LYS A 60 2.17 -4.61 1.61
C LYS A 60 2.28 -3.27 2.35
N ASN A 61 3.30 -3.12 3.21
CA ASN A 61 3.55 -1.88 3.95
C ASN A 61 3.90 -0.72 3.01
N THR A 62 4.70 -0.97 1.98
CA THR A 62 5.05 0.04 0.97
C THR A 62 3.81 0.55 0.25
N LEU A 63 2.91 -0.35 -0.16
CA LEU A 63 1.66 0.02 -0.81
C LEU A 63 0.75 0.86 0.11
N LEU A 64 0.66 0.51 1.39
CA LEU A 64 -0.11 1.30 2.37
C LEU A 64 0.48 2.70 2.57
N ASN A 65 1.80 2.83 2.61
CA ASN A 65 2.46 4.14 2.75
C ASN A 65 2.21 5.02 1.53
N ILE A 66 2.34 4.46 0.32
CA ILE A 66 2.04 5.18 -0.93
C ILE A 66 0.58 5.62 -0.97
N GLU A 67 -0.35 4.75 -0.59
CA GLU A 67 -1.79 5.06 -0.51
C GLU A 67 -2.05 6.25 0.44
N SER A 68 -1.43 6.24 1.61
CA SER A 68 -1.55 7.31 2.59
C SER A 68 -0.93 8.63 2.10
N ASP A 69 0.23 8.57 1.43
CA ASP A 69 0.89 9.75 0.89
C ASP A 69 0.07 10.39 -0.22
N VAL A 70 -0.46 9.59 -1.14
CA VAL A 70 -1.31 10.08 -2.22
C VAL A 70 -2.57 10.74 -1.64
N ARG A 71 -3.23 10.11 -0.65
CA ARG A 71 -4.40 10.71 0.01
C ARG A 71 -4.06 12.08 0.61
N ARG A 72 -2.95 12.18 1.35
CA ARG A 72 -2.47 13.44 1.93
C ARG A 72 -2.19 14.51 0.88
N HIS A 73 -1.55 14.15 -0.24
CA HIS A 73 -1.26 15.09 -1.32
C HIS A 73 -2.53 15.64 -1.97
N ILE A 74 -3.55 14.80 -2.10
CA ILE A 74 -4.86 15.19 -2.65
C ILE A 74 -5.60 16.13 -1.70
N GLU A 75 -5.59 15.84 -0.40
CA GLU A 75 -6.17 16.73 0.62
C GLU A 75 -5.50 18.10 0.60
N ASN A 76 -4.17 18.14 0.55
CA ASN A 76 -3.40 19.38 0.45
C ASN A 76 -3.74 20.18 -0.82
N LEU A 77 -3.94 19.49 -1.96
CA LEU A 77 -4.35 20.14 -3.21
C LEU A 77 -5.73 20.76 -3.07
N ALA A 78 -6.70 20.01 -2.53
CA ALA A 78 -8.06 20.49 -2.31
C ALA A 78 -8.11 21.69 -1.34
N GLU A 79 -7.28 21.66 -0.30
CA GLU A 79 -7.15 22.78 0.64
C GLU A 79 -6.51 24.01 -0.03
N THR A 80 -5.47 23.80 -0.83
CA THR A 80 -4.81 24.87 -1.60
C THR A 80 -5.80 25.54 -2.56
N ASP A 81 -6.58 24.76 -3.30
CA ASP A 81 -7.60 25.27 -4.21
C ASP A 81 -8.67 26.09 -3.47
N ARG A 82 -9.17 25.58 -2.33
CA ARG A 82 -10.11 26.33 -1.48
C ARG A 82 -9.53 27.65 -0.99
N ASN A 83 -8.25 27.65 -0.62
CA ASN A 83 -7.56 28.85 -0.14
C ASN A 83 -7.34 29.88 -1.25
N ILE A 84 -7.00 29.44 -2.47
CA ILE A 84 -6.90 30.31 -3.64
C ILE A 84 -8.26 30.89 -4.00
N ALA A 85 -9.31 30.05 -4.06
CA ALA A 85 -10.66 30.50 -4.35
C ALA A 85 -11.12 31.56 -3.34
N LYS A 86 -10.95 31.33 -2.02
CA LYS A 86 -11.26 32.32 -0.97
C LYS A 86 -10.54 33.66 -1.16
N LYS A 87 -9.30 33.66 -1.65
CA LYS A 87 -8.52 34.88 -1.91
C LYS A 87 -8.96 35.60 -3.19
N MET A 88 -9.58 34.90 -4.14
CA MET A 88 -10.12 35.48 -5.38
C MET A 88 -11.57 35.97 -5.24
N THR A 89 -12.32 35.49 -4.24
CA THR A 89 -13.70 35.94 -3.95
C THR A 89 -13.76 37.13 -2.97
N ILE A 90 -12.66 37.85 -2.78
CA ILE A 90 -12.57 39.17 -2.12
C ILE A 90 -12.18 40.18 -3.19
#